data_AF-A0A5D6Y6D1-F1
#
_entry.id   AF-A0A5D6Y6D1-F1
#
_cell.length_a   1.000
_cell.length_b   1.000
_cell.length_c   1.000
_cell.angle_alpha   90.00
_cell.angle_beta   90.00
_cell.angle_gamma   90.00
#
_symmetry.space_group_name_H-M   'P 1'
#
loop_
_entity.id
_entity.type
_entity.pdbx_description
1 polymer ?
#
loop_
_entity_poly.entity_id
_entity_poly.type
_entity_poly.pdbx_seq_one_letter_code
_entity_poly.pdbx_strand_id
1 'polypeptide(L)'
;MADSTQLSDQYLLAKTLEKHSDVQVSSGSKNVVYIPDNSYGSYKSGSISYDLTSALTGSEGFGSLAESYIMLPYVVTMGTSGKLDPDKNKRAPYGRYSLTLKSGAFNVINDLSLELNGKQVLSPADYKMFWNNFRKQTESSVGDLTKHGGEDWFNIDDWKAVRWSNTASTYGDGFCANAINNLSSTLDKSHTQSVAPWQFNEGFFKRLMNNPMVVDTTDSAGAFGWPTHGTNATQQISIQSGKRCFREFAVSNRYITIAEESKIPDSSPETVGEWYYMLKLKLVDLHPIFRSLPLCGAMQMKLRISVNSGTTTIAGVSANQAKLEGTVFDGTSKVCPVMLAPFSEGSPMGPHESDKPRIIADQKLHISFGALQNKFTTAASAGNYLPYNTSRIYIPFYNLDNPSQIISNPVKKVKFLDCAAEPIRNKTGSNWPPTTGANANKFTLSQNASFTYQLSNTLKNTKYIVLTAFSDTTQAHYTSAKGVEQFASPFDSAPATSAFGNALRNVQFTLGNKNVFTRPQDFDYELFSNEMSKINALNGDNSPALVTGLIDSLSYSFSHKYYVADLSRLSEKDVPQSITISGTNISARPLDLICHVIYERELEINMLTGEVGYFSP
;
A
#
# COMPACT_ATOMS: atom_id res chain seq x y z
N MET A 1 -25.47 2.96 2.55
CA MET A 1 -25.41 1.53 2.14
C MET A 1 -23.99 1.22 1.69
N ALA A 2 -23.51 -0.02 1.85
CA ALA A 2 -22.19 -0.40 1.38
C ALA A 2 -22.35 -1.34 0.18
N ASP A 3 -22.40 -0.72 -0.99
CA ASP A 3 -22.89 -1.22 -2.27
C ASP A 3 -21.80 -1.93 -3.09
N SER A 4 -21.22 -3.03 -2.59
CA SER A 4 -20.12 -3.69 -3.32
C SER A 4 -20.57 -4.70 -4.39
N THR A 5 -21.85 -5.10 -4.42
CA THR A 5 -22.36 -6.19 -5.30
C THR A 5 -23.74 -5.93 -5.94
N GLN A 6 -24.31 -4.73 -5.85
CA GLN A 6 -25.65 -4.47 -6.37
C GLN A 6 -25.64 -4.08 -7.86
N LEU A 7 -26.60 -4.62 -8.62
CA LEU A 7 -26.96 -4.10 -9.95
C LEU A 7 -27.36 -2.62 -9.80
N SER A 8 -27.00 -1.77 -10.78
CA SER A 8 -27.29 -0.32 -10.77
C SER A 8 -28.75 0.01 -10.42
N ASP A 9 -29.68 -0.84 -10.86
CA ASP A 9 -31.11 -0.65 -10.68
C ASP A 9 -31.54 -0.90 -9.24
N GLN A 10 -30.88 -1.82 -8.54
CA GLN A 10 -31.11 -2.08 -7.12
C GLN A 10 -30.53 -0.96 -6.25
N TYR A 11 -29.37 -0.40 -6.65
CA TYR A 11 -28.81 0.80 -6.02
C TYR A 11 -29.74 2.01 -6.19
N LEU A 12 -30.22 2.26 -7.41
CA LEU A 12 -31.15 3.35 -7.70
C LEU A 12 -32.47 3.15 -6.94
N LEU A 13 -33.04 1.95 -6.95
CA LEU A 13 -34.24 1.61 -6.20
C LEU A 13 -34.03 1.84 -4.70
N ALA A 14 -32.96 1.33 -4.12
CA ALA A 14 -32.68 1.50 -2.70
C ALA A 14 -32.48 2.97 -2.33
N LYS A 15 -31.78 3.74 -3.17
CA LYS A 15 -31.60 5.20 -2.98
C LYS A 15 -32.90 5.98 -3.10
N THR A 16 -33.80 5.59 -4.02
CA THR A 16 -35.14 6.21 -4.11
C THR A 16 -36.07 5.81 -2.97
N LEU A 17 -35.82 4.68 -2.32
CA LEU A 17 -36.57 4.20 -1.16
C LEU A 17 -36.03 4.72 0.18
N GLU A 18 -34.83 5.30 0.22
CA GLU A 18 -34.29 5.97 1.41
C GLU A 18 -35.14 7.21 1.74
N LYS A 19 -35.95 7.13 2.80
CA LYS A 19 -36.80 8.23 3.31
C LYS A 19 -36.03 9.32 4.06
N HIS A 20 -34.78 9.59 3.71
CA HIS A 20 -34.00 10.65 4.36
C HIS A 20 -33.80 11.80 3.38
N SER A 21 -34.31 12.98 3.72
CA SER A 21 -33.96 14.20 3.00
C SER A 21 -32.45 14.41 3.11
N ASP A 22 -31.78 14.65 1.98
CA ASP A 22 -30.37 15.01 1.98
C ASP A 22 -30.14 16.18 2.93
N VAL A 23 -29.17 16.03 3.84
CA VAL A 23 -28.80 17.08 4.79
C VAL A 23 -28.25 18.25 3.98
N GLN A 24 -29.02 19.34 3.88
CA GLN A 24 -28.59 20.54 3.17
C GLN A 24 -27.59 21.33 4.02
N VAL A 25 -26.46 21.66 3.41
CA VAL A 25 -25.37 22.42 4.01
C VAL A 25 -25.30 23.80 3.36
N SER A 26 -25.12 24.82 4.20
CA SER A 26 -25.10 26.20 3.75
C SER A 26 -23.93 26.48 2.81
N SER A 27 -24.25 27.13 1.69
CA SER A 27 -23.38 27.35 0.52
C SER A 27 -22.06 28.10 0.79
N GLY A 28 -21.86 28.67 1.98
CA GLY A 28 -20.66 29.42 2.37
C GLY A 28 -19.91 28.93 3.61
N SER A 29 -20.25 27.76 4.18
CA SER A 29 -19.86 27.39 5.57
C SER A 29 -18.76 26.35 5.72
N LYS A 30 -18.04 25.98 4.66
CA LYS A 30 -16.97 24.97 4.77
C LYS A 30 -15.76 25.55 5.51
N ASN A 31 -15.56 25.13 6.76
CA ASN A 31 -14.33 25.39 7.51
C ASN A 31 -13.50 24.10 7.58
N VAL A 32 -12.18 24.17 7.47
CA VAL A 32 -11.30 22.99 7.66
C VAL A 32 -10.44 23.21 8.88
N VAL A 33 -10.67 22.38 9.90
CA VAL A 33 -9.90 22.39 11.14
C VAL A 33 -8.87 21.26 11.07
N TYR A 34 -7.67 21.50 11.59
CA TYR A 34 -6.68 20.45 11.78
C TYR A 34 -6.52 20.12 13.26
N ILE A 35 -6.31 18.83 13.54
CA ILE A 35 -6.06 18.33 14.90
C ILE A 35 -4.70 17.63 14.87
N PRO A 36 -3.73 18.06 15.70
CA PRO A 36 -2.45 17.38 15.80
C PRO A 36 -2.62 16.03 16.50
N ASP A 37 -1.70 15.11 16.23
CA ASP A 37 -1.63 13.84 16.95
C ASP A 37 -1.17 14.00 18.41
N ASN A 38 -1.52 13.03 19.25
CA ASN A 38 -1.16 13.00 20.67
C ASN A 38 0.29 12.57 20.94
N SER A 39 1.01 12.06 19.93
CA SER A 39 2.41 11.64 20.06
C SER A 39 3.39 12.80 19.81
N TYR A 40 2.92 13.96 19.31
CA TYR A 40 3.68 15.20 19.12
C TYR A 40 5.04 15.01 18.43
N GLY A 41 5.08 14.20 17.36
CA GLY A 41 6.32 13.91 16.62
C GLY A 41 7.16 12.74 17.18
N SER A 42 6.76 12.15 18.31
CA SER A 42 7.42 10.97 18.86
C SER A 42 6.85 9.68 18.29
N TYR A 43 7.34 9.26 17.12
CA TYR A 43 6.81 8.10 16.38
C TYR A 43 7.65 6.82 16.48
N LYS A 44 8.60 6.74 17.42
CA LYS A 44 9.49 5.56 17.55
C LYS A 44 8.75 4.25 17.81
N SER A 45 7.58 4.31 18.44
CA SER A 45 6.73 3.13 18.68
C SER A 45 6.02 2.63 17.42
N GLY A 46 6.09 3.37 16.30
CA GLY A 46 5.35 3.08 15.08
C GLY A 46 3.85 3.41 15.17
N SER A 47 3.34 3.86 16.31
CA SER A 47 1.92 4.17 16.53
C SER A 47 1.67 5.66 16.66
N ILE A 48 0.66 6.16 15.95
CA ILE A 48 0.19 7.54 15.99
C ILE A 48 -1.27 7.53 16.40
N SER A 49 -1.63 8.33 17.40
CA SER A 49 -3.00 8.43 17.90
C SER A 49 -3.55 9.85 17.82
N TYR A 50 -4.81 9.96 17.45
CA TYR A 50 -5.55 11.22 17.40
C TYR A 50 -6.75 11.09 18.33
N ASP A 51 -6.91 12.07 19.22
CA ASP A 51 -8.13 12.25 20.00
C ASP A 51 -8.88 13.44 19.44
N LEU A 52 -10.05 13.18 18.86
CA LEU A 52 -10.85 14.18 18.17
C LEU A 52 -12.02 14.65 19.04
N THR A 53 -12.11 14.16 20.28
CA THR A 53 -13.25 14.39 21.17
C THR A 53 -13.51 15.88 21.39
N SER A 54 -12.46 16.68 21.62
CA SER A 54 -12.60 18.13 21.87
C SER A 54 -12.87 18.96 20.62
N ALA A 55 -12.43 18.48 19.45
CA ALA A 55 -12.55 19.22 18.19
C ALA A 55 -13.87 18.92 17.46
N LEU A 56 -14.44 17.74 17.70
CA LEU A 56 -15.74 17.34 17.14
C LEU A 56 -16.91 17.74 18.04
N THR A 57 -16.70 18.52 19.11
CA THR A 57 -17.77 19.03 19.99
C THR A 57 -18.13 20.48 19.69
N GLY A 58 -19.17 20.67 18.86
CA GLY A 58 -20.18 21.73 19.02
C GLY A 58 -19.88 23.18 18.61
N SER A 59 -18.62 23.61 18.43
CA SER A 59 -18.33 25.01 18.03
C SER A 59 -18.07 25.20 16.54
N GLU A 60 -17.55 24.16 15.87
CA GLU A 60 -17.08 24.26 14.47
C GLU A 60 -18.12 23.81 13.44
N GLY A 61 -19.31 23.37 13.87
CA GLY A 61 -20.36 22.81 13.01
C GLY A 61 -20.35 21.28 12.96
N PHE A 62 -20.76 20.68 11.84
CA PHE A 62 -20.83 19.23 11.66
C PHE A 62 -19.65 18.71 10.82
N GLY A 63 -18.85 17.81 11.39
CA GLY A 63 -17.64 17.30 10.76
C GLY A 63 -17.91 16.20 9.72
N SER A 64 -17.24 16.28 8.57
CA SER A 64 -17.29 15.29 7.49
C SER A 64 -16.02 14.41 7.49
N LEU A 65 -16.16 13.18 7.97
CA LEU A 65 -15.05 12.21 7.92
C LEU A 65 -14.82 11.63 6.52
N ALA A 66 -15.80 11.71 5.63
CA ALA A 66 -15.69 11.25 4.26
C ALA A 66 -14.68 12.08 3.44
N GLU A 67 -14.55 13.37 3.77
CA GLU A 67 -13.60 14.29 3.12
C GLU A 67 -12.34 14.52 3.95
N SER A 68 -12.26 13.91 5.13
CA SER A 68 -11.13 14.08 6.03
C SER A 68 -9.90 13.32 5.54
N TYR A 69 -8.73 13.86 5.87
CA TYR A 69 -7.44 13.24 5.52
C TYR A 69 -6.40 13.50 6.60
N ILE A 70 -5.43 12.59 6.68
CA ILE A 70 -4.25 12.72 7.53
C ILE A 70 -3.09 13.22 6.67
N MET A 71 -2.35 14.21 7.17
CA MET A 71 -1.05 14.59 6.64
C MET A 71 0.03 13.98 7.53
N LEU A 72 0.73 12.97 7.01
CA LEU A 72 1.74 12.19 7.71
C LEU A 72 3.16 12.58 7.22
N PRO A 73 4.04 13.11 8.09
CA PRO A 73 5.46 13.22 7.77
C PRO A 73 6.12 11.83 7.71
N TYR A 74 6.69 11.48 6.56
CA TYR A 74 7.32 10.19 6.32
C TYR A 74 8.70 10.36 5.68
N VAL A 75 9.69 9.61 6.16
CA VAL A 75 11.09 9.77 5.74
C VAL A 75 11.64 8.43 5.27
N VAL A 76 12.21 8.45 4.06
CA VAL A 76 12.98 7.33 3.52
C VAL A 76 14.43 7.78 3.36
N THR A 77 15.36 6.98 3.83
CA THR A 77 16.79 7.29 3.79
C THR A 77 17.55 6.12 3.20
N MET A 78 18.36 6.41 2.19
CA MET A 78 19.30 5.46 1.63
C MET A 78 20.68 5.71 2.23
N GLY A 79 21.27 4.68 2.81
CA GLY A 79 22.67 4.65 3.23
C GLY A 79 23.46 3.60 2.45
N THR A 80 24.78 3.78 2.35
CA THR A 80 25.69 2.81 1.74
C THR A 80 26.70 2.32 2.78
N SER A 81 27.01 1.03 2.75
CA SER A 81 28.10 0.44 3.53
C SER A 81 28.91 -0.55 2.67
N GLY A 82 29.89 -1.19 3.27
CA GLY A 82 30.73 -2.18 2.63
C GLY A 82 31.80 -1.54 1.74
N LYS A 83 32.14 -2.22 0.65
CA LYS A 83 33.17 -1.76 -0.28
C LYS A 83 32.67 -0.54 -1.05
N LEU A 84 33.49 0.51 -1.13
CA LEU A 84 33.30 1.62 -2.04
C LEU A 84 34.22 1.48 -3.25
N ASP A 85 33.84 2.08 -4.38
CA ASP A 85 34.78 2.22 -5.51
C ASP A 85 36.01 3.02 -5.04
N PRO A 86 37.23 2.47 -5.17
CA PRO A 86 38.46 3.16 -4.76
C PRO A 86 38.68 4.46 -5.54
N ASP A 87 38.15 4.57 -6.76
CA ASP A 87 38.18 5.81 -7.54
C ASP A 87 36.97 6.69 -7.20
N LYS A 88 37.22 7.78 -6.47
CA LYS A 88 36.18 8.75 -6.07
C LYS A 88 35.49 9.41 -7.26
N ASN A 89 36.17 9.50 -8.40
CA ASN A 89 35.60 10.07 -9.63
C ASN A 89 34.60 9.12 -10.31
N LYS A 90 34.54 7.86 -9.88
CA LYS A 90 33.55 6.87 -10.33
C LYS A 90 32.30 6.81 -9.45
N ARG A 91 32.31 7.51 -8.30
CA ARG A 91 31.14 7.58 -7.41
C ARG A 91 30.17 8.64 -7.91
N ALA A 92 29.00 8.23 -8.36
CA ALA A 92 27.93 9.15 -8.75
C ALA A 92 26.94 9.38 -7.58
N PRO A 93 26.39 10.60 -7.41
CA PRO A 93 25.37 10.85 -6.39
C PRO A 93 24.09 10.05 -6.73
N TYR A 94 23.39 9.61 -5.70
CA TYR A 94 22.07 8.99 -5.86
C TYR A 94 21.05 10.11 -6.05
N GLY A 95 20.26 10.02 -7.12
CA GLY A 95 19.30 11.06 -7.45
C GLY A 95 17.94 10.79 -6.83
N ARG A 96 17.06 11.79 -6.85
CA ARG A 96 15.67 11.65 -6.36
C ARG A 96 14.89 10.49 -6.99
N TYR A 97 15.26 10.05 -8.19
CA TYR A 97 14.58 8.98 -8.93
C TYR A 97 15.16 7.58 -8.62
N SER A 98 16.03 7.45 -7.62
CA SER A 98 16.57 6.15 -7.21
C SER A 98 15.50 5.24 -6.61
N LEU A 99 14.51 5.78 -5.89
CA LEU A 99 13.39 5.03 -5.33
C LEU A 99 12.13 5.90 -5.25
N THR A 100 10.99 5.27 -5.01
CA THR A 100 9.72 5.95 -4.66
C THR A 100 8.86 5.00 -3.81
N LEU A 101 7.73 5.47 -3.31
CA LEU A 101 6.70 4.62 -2.71
C LEU A 101 6.12 3.61 -3.73
N LYS A 102 5.73 2.44 -3.21
CA LYS A 102 4.87 1.48 -3.91
C LYS A 102 3.51 2.09 -4.22
N SER A 103 2.74 1.45 -5.10
CA SER A 103 1.43 1.97 -5.51
C SER A 103 0.49 2.12 -4.33
N GLY A 104 0.09 3.35 -4.02
CA GLY A 104 -0.79 3.71 -2.92
C GLY A 104 -0.03 4.10 -1.65
N ALA A 105 -0.13 5.38 -1.27
CA ALA A 105 0.46 5.92 -0.05
C ALA A 105 -0.08 5.24 1.22
N PHE A 106 -1.30 4.70 1.18
CA PHE A 106 -1.89 3.94 2.29
C PHE A 106 -1.09 2.68 2.65
N ASN A 107 -0.21 2.17 1.77
CA ASN A 107 0.66 1.04 2.09
C ASN A 107 1.76 1.38 3.13
N VAL A 108 1.94 2.65 3.48
CA VAL A 108 2.76 3.02 4.65
C VAL A 108 2.04 2.70 5.97
N ILE A 109 0.73 2.45 5.96
CA ILE A 109 -0.04 2.09 7.16
C ILE A 109 -0.07 0.57 7.31
N ASN A 110 0.31 0.10 8.49
CA ASN A 110 0.29 -1.32 8.86
C ASN A 110 -1.11 -1.74 9.36
N ASP A 111 -1.68 -0.97 10.27
CA ASP A 111 -2.98 -1.23 10.87
C ASP A 111 -3.69 0.07 11.31
N LEU A 112 -4.98 -0.06 11.60
CA LEU A 112 -5.89 1.01 11.99
C LEU A 112 -6.81 0.50 13.10
N SER A 113 -7.00 1.32 14.13
CA SER A 113 -8.07 1.13 15.10
C SER A 113 -8.89 2.41 15.27
N LEU A 114 -10.18 2.22 15.50
CA LEU A 114 -11.14 3.31 15.63
C LEU A 114 -12.04 3.01 16.83
N GLU A 115 -12.10 3.96 17.75
CA GLU A 115 -13.00 3.94 18.90
C GLU A 115 -13.97 5.11 18.76
N LEU A 116 -15.27 4.83 18.86
CA LEU A 116 -16.35 5.82 18.87
C LEU A 116 -17.09 5.71 20.20
N ASN A 117 -17.11 6.79 20.98
CA ASN A 117 -17.73 6.87 22.32
C ASN A 117 -17.34 5.69 23.25
N GLY A 118 -16.05 5.38 23.35
CA GLY A 118 -15.55 4.27 24.18
C GLY A 118 -15.76 2.87 23.61
N LYS A 119 -16.47 2.72 22.48
CA LYS A 119 -16.67 1.43 21.81
C LYS A 119 -15.64 1.25 20.70
N GLN A 120 -14.87 0.17 20.74
CA GLN A 120 -13.95 -0.18 19.67
C GLN A 120 -14.72 -0.65 18.44
N VAL A 121 -14.82 0.23 17.44
CA VAL A 121 -15.50 -0.06 16.17
C VAL A 121 -14.57 -0.79 15.23
N LEU A 122 -13.33 -0.35 15.05
CA LEU A 122 -12.33 -1.07 14.26
C LEU A 122 -11.22 -1.60 15.16
N SER A 123 -10.97 -2.90 15.03
CA SER A 123 -9.86 -3.57 15.71
C SER A 123 -8.65 -3.70 14.77
N PRO A 124 -7.43 -3.51 15.29
CA PRO A 124 -6.22 -3.75 14.52
C PRO A 124 -6.10 -5.25 14.23
N ALA A 125 -5.70 -5.60 13.00
CA ALA A 125 -5.49 -6.97 12.58
C ALA A 125 -4.44 -7.03 11.47
N ASP A 126 -3.61 -8.06 11.51
CA ASP A 126 -2.55 -8.28 10.52
C ASP A 126 -3.15 -8.45 9.11
N TYR A 127 -2.47 -7.91 8.10
CA TYR A 127 -2.81 -8.00 6.67
C TYR A 127 -4.16 -7.39 6.25
N LYS A 128 -4.94 -6.82 7.17
CA LYS A 128 -6.23 -6.18 6.86
C LYS A 128 -6.09 -5.05 5.85
N MET A 129 -5.00 -4.28 5.93
CA MET A 129 -4.72 -3.16 5.02
C MET A 129 -4.47 -3.58 3.57
N PHE A 130 -4.17 -4.86 3.29
CA PHE A 130 -3.97 -5.33 1.91
C PHE A 130 -5.27 -5.22 1.10
N TRP A 131 -6.42 -5.31 1.75
CA TRP A 131 -7.73 -5.06 1.14
C TRP A 131 -7.84 -3.68 0.49
N ASN A 132 -7.13 -2.67 1.01
CA ASN A 132 -7.16 -1.32 0.45
C ASN A 132 -6.54 -1.26 -0.95
N ASN A 133 -5.57 -2.12 -1.28
CA ASN A 133 -5.06 -2.23 -2.66
C ASN A 133 -6.15 -2.70 -3.61
N PHE A 134 -6.84 -3.79 -3.25
CA PHE A 134 -7.96 -4.32 -4.02
C PHE A 134 -9.09 -3.28 -4.19
N ARG A 135 -9.47 -2.59 -3.10
CA ARG A 135 -10.47 -1.52 -3.15
C ARG A 135 -10.04 -0.38 -4.05
N LYS A 136 -8.82 0.15 -3.90
CA LYS A 136 -8.36 1.27 -4.72
C LYS A 136 -8.30 0.89 -6.19
N GLN A 137 -7.92 -0.34 -6.54
CA GLN A 137 -7.84 -0.80 -7.93
C GLN A 137 -9.22 -1.07 -8.56
N THR A 138 -10.23 -1.44 -7.78
CA THR A 138 -11.60 -1.73 -8.26
C THR A 138 -12.54 -0.53 -8.18
N GLU A 139 -12.38 0.36 -7.19
CA GLU A 139 -13.22 1.55 -7.01
C GLU A 139 -12.75 2.77 -7.84
N SER A 140 -11.45 2.88 -8.14
CA SER A 140 -10.92 4.07 -8.82
C SER A 140 -11.26 4.08 -10.31
N SER A 141 -11.36 5.29 -10.87
CA SER A 141 -11.48 5.50 -12.31
C SER A 141 -10.21 6.14 -12.87
N VAL A 142 -10.04 6.11 -14.20
CA VAL A 142 -8.93 6.79 -14.89
C VAL A 142 -8.94 8.31 -14.62
N GLY A 143 -10.13 8.89 -14.47
CA GLY A 143 -10.29 10.30 -14.10
C GLY A 143 -9.81 10.61 -12.68
N ASP A 144 -10.10 9.73 -11.73
CA ASP A 144 -9.58 9.82 -10.35
C ASP A 144 -8.06 9.71 -10.34
N LEU A 145 -7.51 8.74 -11.08
CA LEU A 145 -6.07 8.55 -11.22
C LEU A 145 -5.36 9.79 -11.78
N THR A 146 -5.94 10.44 -12.77
CA THR A 146 -5.37 11.66 -13.38
C THR A 146 -5.32 12.82 -12.40
N LYS A 147 -6.35 12.99 -11.56
CA LYS A 147 -6.45 14.12 -10.62
C LYS A 147 -5.69 13.88 -9.33
N HIS A 148 -5.76 12.66 -8.80
CA HIS A 148 -5.31 12.34 -7.44
C HIS A 148 -4.17 11.33 -7.39
N GLY A 149 -3.86 10.60 -8.48
CA GLY A 149 -2.84 9.55 -8.47
C GLY A 149 -1.45 10.02 -8.02
N GLY A 150 -1.06 11.25 -8.35
CA GLY A 150 0.22 11.82 -7.91
C GLY A 150 0.26 12.29 -6.44
N GLU A 151 -0.90 12.51 -5.82
CA GLU A 151 -1.03 12.84 -4.39
C GLU A 151 -1.18 11.55 -3.56
N ASP A 152 -1.96 10.59 -4.06
CA ASP A 152 -2.22 9.29 -3.44
C ASP A 152 -1.05 8.29 -3.68
N TRP A 153 -0.02 8.68 -4.43
CA TRP A 153 1.07 7.80 -4.87
C TRP A 153 0.60 6.52 -5.56
N PHE A 154 -0.53 6.60 -6.24
CA PHE A 154 -1.24 5.47 -6.78
C PHE A 154 -1.19 5.50 -8.30
N ASN A 155 -0.64 4.44 -8.89
CA ASN A 155 -0.69 4.11 -10.32
C ASN A 155 -0.52 2.60 -10.43
N ILE A 156 -1.31 1.93 -11.27
CA ILE A 156 -1.21 0.47 -11.41
C ILE A 156 0.08 0.10 -12.14
N ASP A 157 0.79 -0.90 -11.61
CA ASP A 157 2.00 -1.44 -12.20
C ASP A 157 1.69 -2.34 -13.39
N ASP A 158 2.46 -2.19 -14.47
CA ASP A 158 2.22 -2.92 -15.72
C ASP A 158 2.66 -4.38 -15.63
N TRP A 159 1.76 -5.28 -16.02
CA TRP A 159 2.05 -6.73 -16.09
C TRP A 159 3.23 -7.04 -17.03
N LYS A 160 3.51 -6.17 -18.01
CA LYS A 160 4.55 -6.41 -19.02
C LYS A 160 5.97 -6.27 -18.46
N ALA A 161 6.11 -5.54 -17.36
CA ALA A 161 7.39 -5.25 -16.71
C ALA A 161 7.76 -6.23 -15.60
N VAL A 162 6.88 -7.21 -15.32
CA VAL A 162 7.07 -8.18 -14.25
C VAL A 162 8.12 -9.22 -14.61
N ARG A 163 8.91 -9.63 -13.62
CA ARG A 163 10.07 -10.52 -13.78
C ARG A 163 10.28 -11.36 -12.54
N TRP A 164 11.09 -12.41 -12.72
CA TRP A 164 11.57 -13.22 -11.62
C TRP A 164 13.02 -13.67 -11.87
N SER A 165 13.84 -13.65 -10.82
CA SER A 165 15.19 -14.22 -10.83
C SER A 165 15.55 -14.77 -9.45
N ASN A 166 16.02 -16.00 -9.35
CA ASN A 166 16.60 -16.53 -8.11
C ASN A 166 18.11 -16.23 -7.96
N THR A 167 18.67 -15.44 -8.89
CA THR A 167 20.07 -14.99 -8.86
C THR A 167 20.11 -13.46 -8.85
N ALA A 168 21.16 -12.88 -8.29
CA ALA A 168 21.40 -11.44 -8.35
C ALA A 168 21.35 -10.94 -9.81
N SER A 169 20.68 -9.83 -10.04
CA SER A 169 20.52 -9.25 -11.38
C SER A 169 20.52 -7.73 -11.34
N THR A 170 20.47 -7.11 -12.51
CA THR A 170 20.33 -5.66 -12.64
C THR A 170 18.96 -5.14 -12.18
N TYR A 171 17.97 -6.00 -11.97
CA TYR A 171 16.66 -5.62 -11.45
C TYR A 171 16.48 -5.97 -9.96
N GLY A 172 17.45 -6.69 -9.38
CA GLY A 172 17.31 -7.39 -8.10
C GLY A 172 17.06 -8.89 -8.30
N ASP A 173 16.68 -9.58 -7.23
CA ASP A 173 16.28 -10.98 -7.23
C ASP A 173 14.86 -11.13 -6.63
N GLY A 174 14.33 -12.35 -6.66
CA GLY A 174 12.93 -12.62 -6.38
C GLY A 174 12.02 -12.12 -7.50
N PHE A 175 10.81 -11.71 -7.13
CA PHE A 175 9.87 -11.07 -8.05
C PHE A 175 10.21 -9.58 -8.16
N CYS A 176 10.27 -9.08 -9.38
CA CYS A 176 10.67 -7.71 -9.68
C CYS A 176 9.66 -7.07 -10.64
N ALA A 177 9.30 -5.80 -10.40
CA ALA A 177 8.47 -5.00 -11.29
C ALA A 177 9.02 -3.58 -11.49
N ASN A 178 10.29 -3.36 -11.19
CA ASN A 178 10.92 -2.04 -11.18
C ASN A 178 11.49 -1.58 -12.53
N ALA A 179 11.22 -2.27 -13.65
CA ALA A 179 11.82 -1.94 -14.94
C ALA A 179 11.36 -0.57 -15.48
N ILE A 180 12.30 0.33 -15.83
CA ILE A 180 12.02 1.69 -16.36
C ILE A 180 12.99 2.13 -17.46
N ASN A 181 13.88 1.25 -17.89
CA ASN A 181 14.99 1.53 -18.79
C ASN A 181 14.60 1.73 -20.26
N ASN A 182 13.30 1.62 -20.62
CA ASN A 182 12.90 1.41 -22.01
C ASN A 182 11.87 2.40 -22.55
N LEU A 183 12.16 3.70 -22.41
CA LEU A 183 11.36 4.76 -23.06
C LEU A 183 11.48 4.78 -24.59
N SER A 184 12.43 4.05 -25.19
CA SER A 184 12.72 4.10 -26.64
C SER A 184 12.63 2.76 -27.40
N SER A 185 12.15 1.64 -26.83
CA SER A 185 12.18 0.35 -27.54
C SER A 185 10.98 0.09 -28.44
N THR A 186 11.29 -0.25 -29.69
CA THR A 186 10.52 -1.18 -30.53
C THR A 186 10.18 -2.48 -29.78
N LEU A 187 9.11 -3.19 -30.17
CA LEU A 187 8.86 -4.57 -29.72
C LEU A 187 10.16 -5.40 -29.77
N ASP A 188 10.52 -6.05 -28.66
CA ASP A 188 11.76 -6.80 -28.54
C ASP A 188 11.77 -7.97 -29.53
N LYS A 189 12.66 -7.91 -30.53
CA LYS A 189 12.80 -8.94 -31.57
C LYS A 189 13.65 -10.15 -31.11
N SER A 190 14.27 -10.08 -29.94
CA SER A 190 15.13 -11.12 -29.37
C SER A 190 14.44 -11.97 -28.29
N HIS A 191 13.13 -11.77 -28.13
CA HIS A 191 12.35 -12.32 -27.02
C HIS A 191 12.33 -13.85 -27.01
N THR A 192 12.87 -14.44 -25.93
CA THR A 192 12.80 -15.87 -25.63
C THR A 192 11.80 -16.10 -24.47
N GLN A 193 11.45 -17.36 -24.19
CA GLN A 193 10.49 -17.73 -23.12
C GLN A 193 10.88 -17.23 -21.71
N SER A 194 12.07 -16.67 -21.51
CA SER A 194 12.64 -16.31 -20.21
C SER A 194 12.44 -14.85 -19.79
N VAL A 195 11.80 -14.00 -20.62
CA VAL A 195 11.65 -12.55 -20.35
C VAL A 195 10.22 -12.08 -20.64
N ALA A 196 9.76 -10.99 -20.03
CA ALA A 196 8.45 -10.35 -20.29
C ALA A 196 8.51 -9.34 -21.45
N PRO A 197 7.43 -9.18 -22.25
CA PRO A 197 7.45 -8.62 -23.62
C PRO A 197 7.79 -7.13 -23.71
N TRP A 198 7.60 -6.36 -22.64
CA TRP A 198 7.85 -4.92 -22.63
C TRP A 198 8.50 -4.51 -21.30
N GLN A 199 9.76 -4.11 -21.36
CA GLN A 199 10.59 -3.84 -20.17
C GLN A 199 10.34 -2.44 -19.56
N PHE A 200 9.09 -2.01 -19.45
CA PHE A 200 8.76 -0.69 -18.93
C PHE A 200 7.49 -0.74 -18.07
N ASN A 201 7.62 -0.35 -16.81
CA ASN A 201 6.53 -0.17 -15.88
C ASN A 201 6.15 1.32 -15.84
N GLU A 202 5.10 1.68 -16.56
CA GLU A 202 4.57 3.03 -16.62
C GLU A 202 4.03 3.48 -15.26
N GLY A 203 3.37 2.57 -14.53
CA GLY A 203 2.87 2.83 -13.18
C GLY A 203 3.97 3.26 -12.22
N PHE A 204 5.06 2.50 -12.16
CA PHE A 204 6.22 2.83 -11.35
C PHE A 204 6.94 4.10 -11.85
N PHE A 205 7.08 4.28 -13.16
CA PHE A 205 7.65 5.49 -13.74
C PHE A 205 6.86 6.75 -13.36
N LYS A 206 5.52 6.73 -13.47
CA LYS A 206 4.65 7.83 -13.05
C LYS A 206 4.81 8.15 -11.58
N ARG A 207 4.95 7.13 -10.73
CA ARG A 207 5.30 7.34 -9.31
C ARG A 207 6.66 8.00 -9.20
N LEU A 208 7.72 7.49 -9.81
CA LEU A 208 9.04 8.14 -9.77
C LEU A 208 8.99 9.62 -10.19
N MET A 209 8.19 9.99 -11.20
CA MET A 209 8.05 11.39 -11.62
C MET A 209 7.38 12.29 -10.56
N ASN A 210 6.59 11.72 -9.65
CA ASN A 210 6.03 12.42 -8.49
C ASN A 210 7.05 12.61 -7.35
N ASN A 211 8.28 12.14 -7.50
CA ASN A 211 9.29 12.29 -6.46
C ASN A 211 9.54 13.73 -6.05
N PRO A 212 10.02 13.93 -4.81
CA PRO A 212 10.24 15.26 -4.27
C PRO A 212 11.12 16.16 -5.15
N MET A 213 10.93 17.47 -5.03
CA MET A 213 11.88 18.43 -5.59
C MET A 213 13.23 18.33 -4.87
N VAL A 214 14.32 18.51 -5.61
CA VAL A 214 15.68 18.41 -5.05
C VAL A 214 16.00 19.66 -4.24
N VAL A 215 16.50 19.49 -3.03
CA VAL A 215 17.12 20.53 -2.21
C VAL A 215 18.60 20.15 -2.07
N ASP A 216 19.47 21.02 -2.57
CA ASP A 216 20.92 20.83 -2.50
C ASP A 216 21.41 21.07 -1.06
N THR A 217 22.24 20.17 -0.53
CA THR A 217 22.90 20.35 0.78
C THR A 217 23.67 21.64 0.98
N THR A 218 24.17 22.26 -0.09
CA THR A 218 24.90 23.53 -0.03
C THR A 218 24.01 24.72 -0.41
N ASP A 219 22.75 24.44 -0.75
CA ASP A 219 21.81 25.31 -1.42
C ASP A 219 22.39 25.98 -2.69
N SER A 220 23.51 25.57 -3.26
CA SER A 220 24.19 26.33 -4.32
C SER A 220 23.43 26.34 -5.66
N ALA A 221 22.49 25.43 -5.85
CA ALA A 221 21.72 25.29 -7.09
C ALA A 221 20.20 25.23 -6.88
N GLY A 222 19.48 25.83 -7.82
CA GLY A 222 18.03 25.78 -7.92
C GLY A 222 17.48 24.46 -8.43
N ALA A 223 16.35 23.99 -7.89
CA ALA A 223 15.68 22.80 -8.43
C ALA A 223 15.14 23.02 -9.85
N PHE A 224 15.17 21.95 -10.67
CA PHE A 224 14.63 21.89 -12.05
C PHE A 224 15.26 22.86 -13.06
N GLY A 225 16.27 23.64 -12.69
CA GLY A 225 16.81 24.71 -13.54
C GLY A 225 15.81 25.84 -13.78
N TRP A 226 14.76 25.94 -12.97
CA TRP A 226 13.78 27.01 -13.09
C TRP A 226 14.34 28.31 -12.50
N PRO A 227 14.19 29.45 -13.19
CA PRO A 227 14.72 30.73 -12.69
C PRO A 227 14.05 31.20 -11.38
N THR A 228 12.88 30.65 -11.05
CA THR A 228 12.15 30.92 -9.79
C THR A 228 12.68 30.12 -8.60
N HIS A 229 13.48 29.08 -8.84
CA HIS A 229 14.08 28.25 -7.80
C HIS A 229 15.52 28.72 -7.61
N GLY A 230 15.75 29.68 -6.73
CA GLY A 230 17.10 30.01 -6.25
C GLY A 230 17.53 29.09 -5.11
N THR A 231 18.80 29.23 -4.71
CA THR A 231 19.48 28.61 -3.57
C THR A 231 18.57 28.38 -2.35
N ASN A 232 18.29 29.44 -1.59
CA ASN A 232 17.44 29.36 -0.38
C ASN A 232 15.94 29.24 -0.71
N ALA A 233 15.53 29.63 -1.92
CA ALA A 233 14.12 29.63 -2.32
C ALA A 233 13.60 28.20 -2.52
N THR A 234 14.45 27.27 -2.97
CA THR A 234 14.04 25.89 -3.25
C THR A 234 13.52 25.18 -2.00
N GLN A 235 14.21 25.32 -0.86
CA GLN A 235 13.75 24.76 0.41
C GLN A 235 12.45 25.42 0.89
N GLN A 236 12.34 26.75 0.78
CA GLN A 236 11.13 27.49 1.18
C GLN A 236 9.93 27.15 0.28
N ILE A 237 10.14 26.98 -1.04
CA ILE A 237 9.11 26.54 -1.98
C ILE A 237 8.71 25.10 -1.70
N SER A 238 9.66 24.23 -1.36
CA SER A 238 9.36 22.86 -0.93
C SER A 238 8.46 22.86 0.31
N ILE A 239 8.78 23.69 1.31
CA ILE A 239 7.96 23.87 2.53
C ILE A 239 6.59 24.45 2.20
N GLN A 240 6.53 25.50 1.36
CA GLN A 240 5.29 26.16 0.93
C GLN A 240 4.39 25.20 0.12
N SER A 241 4.99 24.39 -0.74
CA SER A 241 4.26 23.36 -1.48
C SER A 241 3.62 22.35 -0.54
N GLY A 242 4.12 22.24 0.69
CA GLY A 242 3.59 21.41 1.77
C GLY A 242 3.72 19.91 1.50
N LYS A 243 4.49 19.51 0.47
CA LYS A 243 4.37 18.18 -0.12
C LYS A 243 5.59 17.30 0.08
N ARG A 244 6.81 17.78 -0.16
CA ARG A 244 7.97 16.89 -0.29
C ARG A 244 9.29 17.59 -0.63
N CYS A 245 10.41 17.08 -0.09
CA CYS A 245 11.75 17.42 -0.57
C CYS A 245 12.66 16.18 -0.66
N PHE A 246 13.60 16.19 -1.61
CA PHE A 246 14.68 15.21 -1.70
C PHE A 246 15.96 15.96 -1.39
N ARG A 247 16.66 15.56 -0.34
CA ARG A 247 17.94 16.17 0.00
C ARG A 247 19.05 15.43 -0.73
N GLU A 248 19.71 16.13 -1.63
CA GLU A 248 20.86 15.62 -2.37
C GLU A 248 22.12 15.70 -1.53
N PHE A 249 23.00 14.71 -1.62
CA PHE A 249 24.29 14.69 -0.94
C PHE A 249 25.43 14.84 -1.96
N ALA A 250 26.34 15.77 -1.69
CA ALA A 250 27.53 15.97 -2.51
C ALA A 250 28.47 14.74 -2.50
N VAL A 251 29.12 14.49 -3.64
CA VAL A 251 30.11 13.41 -3.84
C VAL A 251 31.36 13.60 -2.96
N SER A 252 31.62 14.83 -2.51
CA SER A 252 32.87 15.28 -1.88
C SER A 252 33.01 14.99 -0.38
N ASN A 253 31.97 14.57 0.34
CA ASN A 253 32.07 14.27 1.78
C ASN A 253 32.58 12.85 2.13
N ARG A 254 33.16 12.12 1.17
CA ARG A 254 33.45 10.67 1.28
C ARG A 254 34.92 10.30 1.47
N TYR A 255 35.62 10.97 2.37
CA TYR A 255 36.99 10.60 2.74
C TYR A 255 36.98 9.75 4.02
N ILE A 256 36.84 8.43 3.87
CA ILE A 256 37.63 7.54 4.74
C ILE A 256 39.06 7.67 4.21
N THR A 257 39.87 8.45 4.93
CA THR A 257 41.26 8.68 4.61
C THR A 257 42.10 7.53 5.17
N ILE A 258 41.99 6.31 4.67
CA ILE A 258 42.96 5.28 5.05
C ILE A 258 43.21 4.29 3.91
N ALA A 259 44.51 4.07 3.67
CA ALA A 259 45.15 3.14 2.75
C ALA A 259 44.51 1.73 2.74
N GLU A 260 44.57 1.09 1.58
CA GLU A 260 44.36 -0.35 1.31
C GLU A 260 43.27 -1.06 2.14
N GLU A 261 42.12 -1.27 1.50
CA GLU A 261 40.95 -2.04 1.96
C GLU A 261 39.97 -1.33 2.93
N SER A 262 39.62 -0.08 2.62
CA SER A 262 38.66 0.76 3.37
C SER A 262 37.18 0.42 3.06
N LYS A 263 36.58 -0.47 3.85
CA LYS A 263 35.11 -0.71 3.87
C LYS A 263 34.41 0.23 4.85
N ILE A 264 33.24 0.78 4.49
CA ILE A 264 32.34 1.43 5.46
C ILE A 264 31.71 0.31 6.30
N PRO A 265 31.79 0.35 7.64
CA PRO A 265 31.17 -0.69 8.46
C PRO A 265 29.63 -0.61 8.39
N ASP A 266 28.97 -1.76 8.31
CA ASP A 266 27.50 -1.88 8.29
C ASP A 266 26.82 -1.25 9.52
N SER A 267 27.55 -1.06 10.62
CA SER A 267 27.07 -0.41 11.84
C SER A 267 26.97 1.11 11.74
N SER A 268 27.67 1.74 10.79
CA SER A 268 27.58 3.17 10.51
C SER A 268 27.59 3.46 9.00
N PRO A 269 26.52 3.07 8.28
CA PRO A 269 26.39 3.38 6.86
C PRO A 269 26.41 4.88 6.62
N GLU A 270 26.97 5.27 5.47
CA GLU A 270 26.99 6.66 5.05
C GLU A 270 25.69 7.00 4.33
N THR A 271 24.99 8.04 4.74
CA THR A 271 23.76 8.50 4.08
C THR A 271 24.07 9.05 2.68
N VAL A 272 23.32 8.59 1.69
CA VAL A 272 23.52 8.95 0.28
C VAL A 272 22.29 9.57 -0.40
N GLY A 273 21.13 9.55 0.26
CA GLY A 273 19.91 10.21 -0.21
C GLY A 273 18.83 10.18 0.86
N GLU A 274 18.10 11.28 1.01
CA GLU A 274 16.97 11.41 1.95
C GLU A 274 15.73 11.91 1.19
N TRP A 275 14.62 11.18 1.27
CA TRP A 275 13.32 11.55 0.74
C TRP A 275 12.40 11.90 1.90
N TYR A 276 11.98 13.16 1.95
CA TYR A 276 11.01 13.68 2.89
C TYR A 276 9.66 13.82 2.20
N TYR A 277 8.66 13.10 2.72
CA TYR A 277 7.30 13.11 2.21
C TYR A 277 6.32 13.68 3.23
N MET A 278 5.38 14.50 2.75
CA MET A 278 4.15 14.83 3.46
C MET A 278 3.01 14.06 2.81
N LEU A 279 2.73 12.86 3.32
CA LEU A 279 1.77 11.94 2.73
C LEU A 279 0.36 12.32 3.14
N LYS A 280 -0.49 12.55 2.14
CA LYS A 280 -1.92 12.72 2.36
C LYS A 280 -2.61 11.36 2.31
N LEU A 281 -3.18 10.96 3.43
CA LEU A 281 -3.89 9.71 3.59
C LEU A 281 -5.38 10.03 3.79
N LYS A 282 -6.18 9.86 2.73
CA LYS A 282 -7.63 10.03 2.82
C LYS A 282 -8.21 8.96 3.73
N LEU A 283 -9.07 9.34 4.69
CA LEU A 283 -9.63 8.35 5.62
C LEU A 283 -10.43 7.26 4.89
N VAL A 284 -11.14 7.62 3.83
CA VAL A 284 -11.92 6.68 2.99
C VAL A 284 -11.06 5.63 2.28
N ASP A 285 -9.79 5.94 2.00
CA ASP A 285 -8.83 5.01 1.42
C ASP A 285 -8.27 4.05 2.49
N LEU A 286 -8.28 4.46 3.77
CA LEU A 286 -7.88 3.61 4.89
C LEU A 286 -8.99 2.63 5.30
N HIS A 287 -10.26 3.07 5.30
CA HIS A 287 -11.42 2.22 5.63
C HIS A 287 -12.74 2.81 5.08
N PRO A 288 -13.70 2.01 4.58
CA PRO A 288 -14.93 2.55 4.01
C PRO A 288 -15.89 3.13 5.05
N ILE A 289 -15.73 2.82 6.33
CA ILE A 289 -16.58 3.38 7.42
C ILE A 289 -16.64 4.91 7.36
N PHE A 290 -15.53 5.57 7.03
CA PHE A 290 -15.47 7.04 6.99
C PHE A 290 -16.33 7.64 5.89
N ARG A 291 -16.62 6.88 4.82
CA ARG A 291 -17.58 7.27 3.77
C ARG A 291 -19.02 7.08 4.24
N SER A 292 -19.28 6.09 5.09
CA SER A 292 -20.62 5.77 5.58
C SER A 292 -21.08 6.60 6.79
N LEU A 293 -20.16 7.15 7.57
CA LEU A 293 -20.49 7.98 8.73
C LEU A 293 -21.16 9.30 8.29
N PRO A 294 -22.30 9.68 8.89
CA PRO A 294 -22.94 10.96 8.60
C PRO A 294 -22.15 12.12 9.16
N LEU A 295 -22.58 13.32 8.77
CA LEU A 295 -22.21 14.56 9.44
C LEU A 295 -22.67 14.51 10.91
N CYS A 296 -21.73 14.61 11.84
CA CYS A 296 -21.97 14.56 13.29
C CYS A 296 -21.41 15.81 13.96
N GLY A 297 -22.12 16.35 14.96
CA GLY A 297 -21.76 17.59 15.66
C GLY A 297 -21.06 17.43 17.01
N ALA A 298 -21.06 16.23 17.61
CA ALA A 298 -20.47 15.97 18.95
C ALA A 298 -19.84 14.57 19.10
N MET A 299 -19.27 14.02 18.02
CA MET A 299 -18.78 12.63 18.04
C MET A 299 -17.44 12.48 18.78
N GLN A 300 -17.42 11.64 19.81
CA GLN A 300 -16.17 11.27 20.49
C GLN A 300 -15.45 10.20 19.68
N MET A 301 -14.39 10.59 18.98
CA MET A 301 -13.63 9.69 18.12
C MET A 301 -12.16 9.65 18.54
N LYS A 302 -11.64 8.44 18.75
CA LYS A 302 -10.21 8.18 18.87
C LYS A 302 -9.76 7.29 17.72
N LEU A 303 -8.77 7.77 16.98
CA LEU A 303 -8.19 7.09 15.84
C LEU A 303 -6.76 6.72 16.19
N ARG A 304 -6.35 5.48 15.93
CA ARG A 304 -4.95 5.07 16.00
C ARG A 304 -4.54 4.41 14.70
N ILE A 305 -3.38 4.79 14.20
CA ILE A 305 -2.73 4.15 13.07
C ILE A 305 -1.37 3.61 13.51
N SER A 306 -0.99 2.46 12.99
CA SER A 306 0.39 2.00 13.04
C SER A 306 1.02 2.16 11.66
N VAL A 307 2.24 2.68 11.61
CA VAL A 307 2.96 3.01 10.37
C VAL A 307 4.08 2.01 10.17
N ASN A 308 4.22 1.49 8.95
CA ASN A 308 5.32 0.62 8.57
C ASN A 308 6.66 1.37 8.69
N SER A 309 7.55 0.82 9.50
CA SER A 309 8.94 1.26 9.63
C SER A 309 9.90 0.07 9.63
N GLY A 310 11.11 0.30 9.15
CA GLY A 310 12.12 -0.74 9.04
C GLY A 310 13.28 -0.35 8.15
N THR A 311 14.14 -1.32 7.87
CA THR A 311 15.29 -1.18 6.98
C THR A 311 15.43 -2.40 6.08
N THR A 312 15.49 -2.16 4.78
CA THR A 312 15.82 -3.17 3.77
C THR A 312 17.28 -3.05 3.36
N THR A 313 18.00 -4.17 3.34
CA THR A 313 19.40 -4.25 2.92
C THR A 313 19.52 -4.97 1.59
N ILE A 314 20.19 -4.32 0.64
CA ILE A 314 20.47 -4.82 -0.69
C ILE A 314 21.99 -4.99 -0.82
N ALA A 315 22.42 -6.18 -1.25
CA ALA A 315 23.83 -6.50 -1.43
C ALA A 315 24.20 -6.50 -2.92
N GLY A 316 25.31 -5.83 -3.24
CA GLY A 316 25.97 -5.92 -4.53
C GLY A 316 26.77 -7.21 -4.66
N VAL A 317 26.61 -7.89 -5.79
CA VAL A 317 27.28 -9.16 -6.09
C VAL A 317 28.34 -8.99 -7.16
N SER A 318 28.06 -8.17 -8.16
CA SER A 318 28.99 -7.78 -9.22
C SER A 318 28.60 -6.38 -9.73
N ALA A 319 29.28 -5.87 -10.74
CA ALA A 319 28.97 -4.57 -11.33
C ALA A 319 27.48 -4.49 -11.73
N ASN A 320 26.74 -3.59 -11.08
CA ASN A 320 25.30 -3.36 -11.30
C ASN A 320 24.38 -4.56 -11.03
N GLN A 321 24.87 -5.63 -10.39
CA GLN A 321 24.03 -6.76 -10.00
C GLN A 321 23.81 -6.75 -8.51
N ALA A 322 22.54 -6.72 -8.12
CA ALA A 322 22.11 -6.63 -6.74
C ALA A 322 21.16 -7.78 -6.40
N LYS A 323 21.10 -8.09 -5.10
CA LYS A 323 20.15 -9.03 -4.50
C LYS A 323 19.68 -8.53 -3.15
N LEU A 324 18.52 -9.02 -2.72
CA LEU A 324 18.02 -8.79 -1.38
C LEU A 324 18.86 -9.59 -0.37
N GLU A 325 19.43 -8.90 0.61
CA GLU A 325 20.08 -9.54 1.75
C GLU A 325 19.05 -9.81 2.85
N GLY A 326 18.15 -8.86 3.09
CA GLY A 326 16.99 -9.03 3.98
C GLY A 326 16.26 -7.72 4.25
N THR A 327 15.08 -7.83 4.86
CA THR A 327 14.31 -6.69 5.36
C THR A 327 14.02 -6.90 6.85
N VAL A 328 14.38 -5.91 7.66
CA VAL A 328 14.14 -5.90 9.10
C VAL A 328 13.07 -4.86 9.39
N PHE A 329 11.97 -5.30 10.00
CA PHE A 329 10.84 -4.46 10.39
C PHE A 329 10.93 -4.06 11.86
N ASP A 330 10.51 -2.85 12.17
CA ASP A 330 10.32 -2.41 13.55
C ASP A 330 8.88 -2.74 14.00
N GLY A 331 8.74 -3.22 15.23
CA GLY A 331 7.44 -3.50 15.85
C GLY A 331 6.60 -4.51 15.06
N THR A 332 5.37 -4.14 14.73
CA THR A 332 4.39 -4.99 14.03
C THR A 332 4.39 -4.79 12.51
N SER A 333 5.29 -3.98 11.95
CA SER A 333 5.35 -3.70 10.51
C SER A 333 5.53 -4.97 9.66
N LYS A 334 4.99 -4.98 8.44
CA LYS A 334 4.99 -6.16 7.56
C LYS A 334 5.40 -5.87 6.11
N VAL A 335 5.22 -4.64 5.63
CA VAL A 335 5.38 -4.28 4.21
C VAL A 335 6.54 -3.31 4.05
N CYS A 336 7.39 -3.56 3.05
CA CYS A 336 8.33 -2.56 2.58
C CYS A 336 7.54 -1.58 1.68
N PRO A 337 7.37 -0.31 2.06
CA PRO A 337 6.48 0.61 1.36
C PRO A 337 7.13 1.29 0.15
N VAL A 338 8.40 0.99 -0.13
CA VAL A 338 9.19 1.61 -1.19
C VAL A 338 9.56 0.61 -2.28
N MET A 339 9.76 1.11 -3.49
CA MET A 339 10.28 0.37 -4.63
C MET A 339 11.52 1.08 -5.18
N LEU A 340 12.59 0.32 -5.42
CA LEU A 340 13.88 0.79 -5.92
C LEU A 340 13.93 0.68 -7.44
N ALA A 341 14.42 1.73 -8.10
CA ALA A 341 14.73 1.70 -9.52
C ALA A 341 15.82 0.65 -9.84
N PRO A 342 15.85 0.09 -11.06
CA PRO A 342 16.73 -1.00 -11.39
C PRO A 342 18.14 -0.47 -11.69
N PHE A 343 19.13 -1.32 -11.48
CA PHE A 343 20.54 -1.09 -11.78
C PHE A 343 20.90 -1.32 -13.26
N SER A 344 19.91 -1.53 -14.12
CA SER A 344 20.12 -1.67 -15.57
C SER A 344 20.55 -0.34 -16.20
N GLU A 345 21.31 -0.43 -17.28
CA GLU A 345 21.70 0.73 -18.09
C GLU A 345 20.49 1.56 -18.52
N GLY A 346 20.66 2.90 -18.51
CA GLY A 346 19.58 3.85 -18.81
C GLY A 346 18.62 4.12 -17.64
N SER A 347 18.74 3.42 -16.52
CA SER A 347 17.93 3.65 -15.32
C SER A 347 18.58 4.64 -14.33
N PRO A 348 17.81 5.30 -13.45
CA PRO A 348 18.35 6.17 -12.39
C PRO A 348 19.28 5.46 -11.39
N MET A 349 19.15 4.14 -11.24
CA MET A 349 20.07 3.31 -10.44
C MET A 349 21.07 2.55 -11.32
N GLY A 350 21.06 2.79 -12.63
CA GLY A 350 21.99 2.20 -13.59
C GLY A 350 23.41 2.76 -13.46
N PRO A 351 24.35 2.18 -14.23
CA PRO A 351 25.69 2.74 -14.38
C PRO A 351 25.62 4.21 -14.79
N HIS A 352 26.46 5.05 -14.17
CA HIS A 352 26.57 6.46 -14.54
C HIS A 352 27.20 6.61 -15.94
N GLU A 353 28.17 5.76 -16.24
CA GLU A 353 28.86 5.57 -17.53
C GLU A 353 29.22 4.08 -17.66
N SER A 354 29.57 3.62 -18.85
CA SER A 354 29.86 2.19 -19.13
C SER A 354 30.89 1.56 -18.16
N ASP A 355 31.85 2.35 -17.64
CA ASP A 355 32.89 1.92 -16.70
C ASP A 355 32.65 2.32 -15.23
N LYS A 356 31.45 2.83 -14.90
CA LYS A 356 31.10 3.37 -13.58
C LYS A 356 29.85 2.68 -13.02
N PRO A 357 29.98 1.49 -12.41
CA PRO A 357 28.86 0.77 -11.84
C PRO A 357 28.27 1.52 -10.64
N ARG A 358 26.94 1.46 -10.49
CA ARG A 358 26.22 2.06 -9.35
C ARG A 358 26.38 1.26 -8.06
N ILE A 359 26.51 -0.06 -8.20
CA ILE A 359 26.75 -0.99 -7.11
C ILE A 359 27.77 -2.05 -7.54
N ILE A 360 28.65 -2.43 -6.63
CA ILE A 360 29.72 -3.42 -6.86
C ILE A 360 29.67 -4.55 -5.82
N ALA A 361 30.45 -5.61 -6.05
CA ALA A 361 30.62 -6.69 -5.08
C ALA A 361 31.01 -6.15 -3.68
N ASP A 362 30.40 -6.70 -2.64
CA ASP A 362 30.57 -6.34 -1.23
C ASP A 362 30.11 -4.93 -0.84
N GLN A 363 29.50 -4.17 -1.75
CA GLN A 363 28.79 -2.93 -1.40
C GLN A 363 27.38 -3.28 -0.92
N LYS A 364 26.88 -2.56 0.08
CA LYS A 364 25.49 -2.68 0.53
C LYS A 364 24.77 -1.34 0.45
N LEU A 365 23.49 -1.40 0.10
CA LEU A 365 22.56 -0.30 0.22
C LEU A 365 21.55 -0.62 1.31
N HIS A 366 21.38 0.30 2.25
CA HIS A 366 20.38 0.21 3.30
C HIS A 366 19.31 1.26 3.03
N ILE A 367 18.07 0.83 2.88
CA ILE A 367 16.92 1.70 2.68
C ILE A 367 16.08 1.65 3.95
N SER A 368 16.16 2.69 4.77
CA SER A 368 15.40 2.82 6.01
C SER A 368 14.19 3.71 5.80
N PHE A 369 13.04 3.36 6.37
CA PHE A 369 11.78 4.05 6.17
C PHE A 369 10.99 4.14 7.48
N GLY A 370 10.30 5.25 7.72
CA GLY A 370 9.53 5.46 8.95
C GLY A 370 8.86 6.84 9.05
N ALA A 371 7.95 7.00 10.01
CA ALA A 371 7.27 8.26 10.27
C ALA A 371 8.22 9.26 10.97
N LEU A 372 8.41 10.44 10.38
CA LEU A 372 9.31 11.54 10.79
C LEU A 372 10.81 11.20 10.91
N GLN A 373 11.16 9.97 11.23
CA GLN A 373 12.52 9.51 11.46
C GLN A 373 12.64 8.03 11.06
N ASN A 374 13.87 7.57 10.92
CA ASN A 374 14.20 6.17 10.67
C ASN A 374 15.59 5.87 11.27
N LYS A 375 16.20 4.73 10.91
CA LYS A 375 17.50 4.32 11.47
C LYS A 375 18.63 5.31 11.17
N PHE A 376 18.56 6.04 10.04
CA PHE A 376 19.63 6.92 9.55
C PHE A 376 19.31 8.40 9.74
N THR A 377 18.04 8.78 9.71
CA THR A 377 17.60 10.18 9.81
C THR A 377 16.84 10.40 11.10
N THR A 378 17.31 11.34 11.91
CA THR A 378 16.66 11.73 13.17
C THR A 378 15.50 12.68 12.93
N ALA A 379 14.55 12.74 13.88
CA ALA A 379 13.44 13.70 13.83
C ALA A 379 13.92 15.17 13.77
N ALA A 380 15.05 15.50 14.42
CA ALA A 380 15.64 16.83 14.38
C ALA A 380 16.14 17.18 12.97
N SER A 381 16.84 16.26 12.32
CA SER A 381 17.29 16.45 10.93
C SER A 381 16.12 16.59 9.97
N ALA A 382 15.08 15.77 10.13
CA ALA A 382 13.88 15.82 9.30
C ALA A 382 13.10 17.13 9.43
N GLY A 383 13.11 17.73 10.62
CA GLY A 383 12.44 19.00 10.88
C GLY A 383 12.99 20.21 10.16
N ASN A 384 14.18 20.11 9.57
CA ASN A 384 14.71 21.17 8.70
C ASN A 384 14.06 21.16 7.30
N TYR A 385 13.45 20.04 6.90
CA TYR A 385 13.02 19.81 5.52
C TYR A 385 11.51 19.59 5.40
N LEU A 386 10.84 19.26 6.50
CA LEU A 386 9.40 19.10 6.55
C LEU A 386 8.73 20.42 6.99
N PRO A 387 7.54 20.76 6.46
CA PRO A 387 6.80 21.95 6.89
C PRO A 387 6.46 21.95 8.38
N TYR A 388 6.28 20.75 8.95
CA TYR A 388 6.02 20.55 10.38
C TYR A 388 6.32 19.09 10.76
N ASN A 389 6.58 18.88 12.06
CA ASN A 389 7.06 17.60 12.61
C ASN A 389 5.97 16.76 13.28
N THR A 390 4.71 17.15 13.11
CA THR A 390 3.56 16.44 13.68
C THR A 390 2.64 15.92 12.59
N SER A 391 1.99 14.80 12.84
CA SER A 391 0.95 14.28 11.99
C SER A 391 -0.35 15.01 12.34
N ARG A 392 -1.12 15.35 11.32
CA ARG A 392 -2.32 16.17 11.49
C ARG A 392 -3.47 15.56 10.73
N ILE A 393 -4.62 15.47 11.36
CA ILE A 393 -5.87 15.12 10.69
C ILE A 393 -6.63 16.41 10.38
N TYR A 394 -7.04 16.56 9.12
CA TYR A 394 -7.81 17.69 8.62
C TYR A 394 -9.25 17.25 8.44
N ILE A 395 -10.17 17.97 9.08
CA ILE A 395 -11.59 17.67 9.08
C ILE A 395 -12.36 18.88 8.54
N PRO A 396 -13.07 18.73 7.43
CA PRO A 396 -14.02 19.74 6.97
C PRO A 396 -15.29 19.73 7.84
N PHE A 397 -15.69 20.91 8.29
CA PHE A 397 -16.93 21.16 8.99
C PHE A 397 -17.89 21.97 8.13
N TYR A 398 -19.18 21.72 8.32
CA TYR A 398 -20.27 22.36 7.60
C TYR A 398 -21.35 22.87 8.56
N ASN A 399 -21.95 24.02 8.24
CA ASN A 399 -23.16 24.48 8.89
C ASN A 399 -24.38 24.01 8.12
N LEU A 400 -25.37 23.47 8.85
CA LEU A 400 -26.62 23.02 8.27
C LEU A 400 -27.50 24.20 7.85
N ASP A 401 -28.14 24.11 6.69
CA ASP A 401 -29.13 25.10 6.25
C ASP A 401 -30.43 25.00 7.06
N ASN A 402 -30.83 23.78 7.41
CA ASN A 402 -32.04 23.53 8.18
C ASN A 402 -31.78 22.54 9.33
N PRO A 403 -31.31 23.01 10.50
CA PRO A 403 -30.99 22.12 11.64
C PRO A 403 -32.22 21.37 12.19
N SER A 404 -33.45 21.83 11.91
CA SER A 404 -34.67 21.16 12.40
C SER A 404 -34.86 19.74 11.85
N GLN A 405 -34.31 19.43 10.67
CA GLN A 405 -34.41 18.10 10.07
C GLN A 405 -33.62 17.05 10.85
N ILE A 406 -32.40 17.38 11.27
CA ILE A 406 -31.58 16.50 12.12
C ILE A 406 -32.21 16.36 13.51
N ILE A 407 -32.81 17.41 14.06
CA ILE A 407 -33.51 17.36 15.34
C ILE A 407 -34.72 16.41 15.29
N SER A 408 -35.45 16.38 14.17
CA SER A 408 -36.63 15.53 14.02
C SER A 408 -36.30 14.03 13.94
N ASN A 409 -35.15 13.65 13.38
CA ASN A 409 -34.70 12.27 13.22
C ASN A 409 -33.19 12.18 13.47
N PRO A 410 -32.74 12.25 14.74
CA PRO A 410 -31.32 12.39 15.05
C PRO A 410 -30.54 11.08 14.90
N VAL A 411 -31.20 9.92 14.96
CA VAL A 411 -30.52 8.62 14.87
C VAL A 411 -30.43 8.16 13.42
N LYS A 412 -29.20 7.88 12.97
CA LYS A 412 -28.94 7.29 11.64
C LYS A 412 -28.33 5.90 11.77
N LYS A 413 -28.89 4.97 11.01
CA LYS A 413 -28.31 3.64 10.79
C LYS A 413 -27.21 3.73 9.75
N VAL A 414 -26.01 3.31 10.13
CA VAL A 414 -24.81 3.32 9.31
C VAL A 414 -24.42 1.87 9.05
N LYS A 415 -24.40 1.50 7.77
CA LYS A 415 -23.88 0.22 7.29
C LYS A 415 -22.56 0.44 6.57
N PHE A 416 -21.58 -0.38 6.88
CA PHE A 416 -20.26 -0.31 6.27
C PHE A 416 -19.66 -1.71 6.14
N LEU A 417 -18.74 -1.84 5.18
CA LEU A 417 -17.97 -3.07 5.02
C LEU A 417 -16.77 -3.04 5.94
N ASP A 418 -16.48 -4.18 6.54
CA ASP A 418 -15.26 -4.45 7.27
C ASP A 418 -14.65 -5.75 6.72
N CYS A 419 -13.39 -5.97 7.05
CA CYS A 419 -12.63 -7.10 6.55
C CYS A 419 -11.97 -7.87 7.68
N ALA A 420 -12.11 -9.20 7.61
CA ALA A 420 -11.27 -10.14 8.34
C ALA A 420 -10.19 -10.66 7.38
N ALA A 421 -8.95 -10.72 7.84
CA ALA A 421 -7.83 -11.23 7.07
C ALA A 421 -7.26 -12.48 7.74
N GLU A 422 -7.08 -13.56 6.97
CA GLU A 422 -6.47 -14.80 7.44
C GLU A 422 -5.33 -15.20 6.47
N PRO A 423 -4.06 -15.15 6.92
CA PRO A 423 -2.96 -15.68 6.14
C PRO A 423 -3.02 -17.21 6.15
N ILE A 424 -3.15 -17.81 4.98
CA ILE A 424 -3.10 -19.25 4.77
C ILE A 424 -1.70 -19.58 4.30
N ARG A 425 -0.85 -19.91 5.27
CA ARG A 425 0.56 -20.19 5.05
C ARG A 425 0.96 -21.49 5.68
N ASN A 426 2.14 -21.93 5.31
CA ASN A 426 2.86 -22.86 6.13
C ASN A 426 3.20 -22.27 7.50
N LYS A 427 2.42 -22.63 8.53
CA LYS A 427 2.83 -22.35 9.91
C LYS A 427 4.09 -23.15 10.22
N THR A 428 5.24 -22.50 10.25
CA THR A 428 6.38 -22.97 11.05
C THR A 428 7.14 -21.77 11.59
N GLY A 429 7.00 -21.52 12.89
CA GLY A 429 8.00 -20.80 13.65
C GLY A 429 9.24 -21.68 13.84
N SER A 430 10.41 -21.04 13.95
CA SER A 430 11.72 -21.62 14.28
C SER A 430 12.45 -22.39 13.15
N ASN A 431 13.56 -21.78 12.71
CA ASN A 431 14.77 -22.38 12.14
C ASN A 431 14.64 -23.29 10.91
N TRP A 432 14.92 -22.70 9.75
CA TRP A 432 15.32 -23.42 8.54
C TRP A 432 16.83 -23.74 8.59
N PRO A 433 17.31 -24.93 8.15
CA PRO A 433 16.63 -25.95 7.35
C PRO A 433 16.01 -27.10 8.15
N PRO A 434 15.04 -27.85 7.57
CA PRO A 434 14.45 -29.02 8.16
C PRO A 434 15.44 -30.19 8.13
N THR A 435 15.83 -30.67 9.32
CA THR A 435 16.34 -32.02 9.48
C THR A 435 15.22 -33.00 9.13
N THR A 436 15.58 -34.04 8.40
CA THR A 436 14.72 -35.10 7.87
C THR A 436 13.66 -35.57 8.87
N GLY A 437 12.38 -35.45 8.49
CA GLY A 437 11.24 -36.03 9.21
C GLY A 437 10.60 -35.14 10.29
N ALA A 438 9.81 -34.14 9.90
CA ALA A 438 8.81 -33.56 10.81
C ALA A 438 7.64 -32.85 10.08
N ASN A 439 6.43 -33.21 10.52
CA ASN A 439 5.12 -32.53 10.44
C ASN A 439 4.25 -32.68 9.17
N ALA A 440 3.33 -33.65 9.23
CA ALA A 440 2.22 -33.88 8.29
C ALA A 440 1.09 -32.83 8.30
N ASN A 441 1.19 -31.77 9.13
CA ASN A 441 0.18 -30.70 9.25
C ASN A 441 0.64 -29.39 8.58
N LYS A 442 1.45 -29.50 7.53
CA LYS A 442 2.12 -28.40 6.83
C LYS A 442 1.27 -27.99 5.60
N PHE A 443 0.56 -26.86 5.63
CA PHE A 443 -0.15 -26.30 4.46
C PHE A 443 0.88 -25.86 3.41
N THR A 444 1.33 -26.79 2.56
CA THR A 444 2.24 -26.51 1.45
C THR A 444 1.48 -26.60 0.15
N LEU A 445 1.21 -25.44 -0.48
CA LEU A 445 0.65 -25.38 -1.82
C LEU A 445 1.74 -25.61 -2.86
N SER A 446 2.38 -26.78 -2.85
CA SER A 446 3.38 -27.15 -3.85
C SER A 446 2.79 -27.15 -5.27
N GLN A 447 3.66 -27.21 -6.29
CA GLN A 447 3.23 -27.39 -7.67
C GLN A 447 2.31 -28.60 -7.80
N ASN A 448 1.18 -28.42 -8.49
CA ASN A 448 0.11 -29.38 -8.70
C ASN A 448 -0.54 -29.94 -7.41
N ALA A 449 -0.36 -29.27 -6.27
CA ALA A 449 -0.99 -29.67 -5.02
C ALA A 449 -2.41 -29.10 -4.93
N SER A 450 -3.38 -29.99 -4.69
CA SER A 450 -4.73 -29.60 -4.32
C SER A 450 -4.80 -29.25 -2.83
N PHE A 451 -5.69 -28.33 -2.48
CA PHE A 451 -5.93 -27.92 -1.11
C PHE A 451 -7.41 -27.72 -0.83
N THR A 452 -7.75 -27.90 0.44
CA THR A 452 -9.01 -27.49 1.03
C THR A 452 -8.67 -26.86 2.37
N TYR A 453 -9.08 -25.62 2.59
CA TYR A 453 -8.81 -24.86 3.81
C TYR A 453 -10.10 -24.24 4.32
N GLN A 454 -10.45 -24.56 5.57
CA GLN A 454 -11.56 -23.93 6.26
C GLN A 454 -11.02 -22.76 7.08
N LEU A 455 -11.61 -21.58 6.92
CA LEU A 455 -11.24 -20.40 7.70
C LEU A 455 -11.52 -20.64 9.18
N SER A 456 -10.66 -20.07 10.03
CA SER A 456 -10.71 -20.30 11.48
C SER A 456 -11.97 -19.70 12.12
N ASN A 457 -12.46 -18.59 11.56
CA ASN A 457 -13.61 -17.87 12.08
C ASN A 457 -14.84 -18.07 11.19
N THR A 458 -15.99 -18.29 11.83
CA THR A 458 -17.29 -18.11 11.17
C THR A 458 -17.67 -16.64 11.21
N LEU A 459 -18.19 -16.11 10.10
CA LEU A 459 -18.54 -14.70 9.97
C LEU A 459 -20.01 -14.56 9.59
N LYS A 460 -20.64 -13.50 10.07
CA LYS A 460 -22.02 -13.11 9.74
C LYS A 460 -22.02 -12.10 8.61
N ASN A 461 -23.14 -11.98 7.88
CA ASN A 461 -23.37 -10.90 6.92
C ASN A 461 -22.24 -10.74 5.88
N THR A 462 -21.66 -11.85 5.44
CA THR A 462 -20.56 -11.88 4.48
C THR A 462 -21.03 -11.41 3.11
N LYS A 463 -20.23 -10.57 2.45
CA LYS A 463 -20.57 -9.99 1.14
C LYS A 463 -19.74 -10.61 0.03
N TYR A 464 -18.43 -10.63 0.18
CA TYR A 464 -17.54 -11.25 -0.78
C TYR A 464 -16.23 -11.68 -0.13
N ILE A 465 -15.50 -12.54 -0.80
CA ILE A 465 -14.19 -13.03 -0.39
C ILE A 465 -13.18 -12.71 -1.48
N VAL A 466 -11.98 -12.30 -1.07
CA VAL A 466 -10.84 -12.03 -1.96
C VAL A 466 -9.68 -12.88 -1.49
N LEU A 467 -9.15 -13.71 -2.38
CA LEU A 467 -7.99 -14.53 -2.13
C LEU A 467 -6.84 -14.04 -3.02
N THR A 468 -5.74 -13.64 -2.38
CA THR A 468 -4.53 -13.17 -3.04
C THR A 468 -3.39 -14.15 -2.79
N ALA A 469 -2.69 -14.58 -3.84
CA ALA A 469 -1.54 -15.47 -3.70
C ALA A 469 -0.22 -14.71 -3.81
N PHE A 470 0.67 -14.98 -2.88
CA PHE A 470 2.06 -14.54 -2.84
C PHE A 470 2.99 -15.75 -2.92
N SER A 471 4.26 -15.50 -3.20
CA SER A 471 5.24 -16.57 -3.24
C SER A 471 5.60 -17.08 -1.85
N ASP A 472 5.64 -18.39 -1.69
CA ASP A 472 6.08 -19.05 -0.45
C ASP A 472 7.56 -18.74 -0.17
N THR A 473 7.85 -18.40 1.09
CA THR A 473 9.19 -18.04 1.58
C THR A 473 10.08 -19.24 1.95
N THR A 474 9.55 -20.46 1.87
CA THR A 474 10.24 -21.72 2.24
C THR A 474 11.12 -22.29 1.12
N GLN A 475 10.90 -21.91 -0.15
CA GLN A 475 11.83 -22.19 -1.25
C GLN A 475 12.78 -21.00 -1.48
N ALA A 476 13.87 -21.22 -2.24
CA ALA A 476 14.79 -20.16 -2.66
C ALA A 476 14.12 -19.19 -3.65
N HIS A 477 13.23 -18.33 -3.12
CA HIS A 477 12.59 -17.24 -3.85
C HIS A 477 13.60 -16.13 -4.15
N TYR A 478 14.42 -15.78 -3.16
CA TYR A 478 15.59 -14.92 -3.29
C TYR A 478 16.87 -15.76 -3.37
N THR A 479 17.96 -15.16 -3.85
CA THR A 479 19.29 -15.78 -3.87
C THR A 479 19.79 -16.08 -2.46
N SER A 480 19.59 -15.15 -1.52
CA SER A 480 20.10 -15.30 -0.14
C SER A 480 19.13 -14.90 0.98
N ALA A 481 18.17 -14.00 0.74
CA ALA A 481 17.18 -13.64 1.75
C ALA A 481 16.24 -14.83 2.04
N LYS A 482 16.26 -15.35 3.27
CA LYS A 482 15.40 -16.46 3.73
C LYS A 482 14.31 -15.94 4.66
N GLY A 483 13.11 -16.51 4.56
CA GLY A 483 11.97 -16.13 5.43
C GLY A 483 11.51 -14.68 5.25
N VAL A 484 11.84 -14.06 4.11
CA VAL A 484 11.41 -12.70 3.76
C VAL A 484 10.24 -12.82 2.80
N GLU A 485 9.13 -12.19 3.16
CA GLU A 485 7.90 -12.18 2.36
C GLU A 485 8.07 -11.40 1.06
N GLN A 486 7.27 -11.73 0.04
CA GLN A 486 7.30 -11.05 -1.27
C GLN A 486 7.10 -9.52 -1.14
N PHE A 487 6.10 -9.11 -0.36
CA PHE A 487 5.77 -7.69 -0.12
C PHE A 487 6.79 -6.94 0.76
N ALA A 488 7.79 -7.64 1.31
CA ALA A 488 8.91 -7.05 2.04
C ALA A 488 10.11 -6.73 1.13
N SER A 489 10.06 -7.09 -0.15
CA SER A 489 11.08 -6.72 -1.14
C SER A 489 10.88 -5.29 -1.67
N PRO A 490 11.97 -4.54 -1.93
CA PRO A 490 11.94 -3.25 -2.59
C PRO A 490 12.00 -3.37 -4.12
N PHE A 491 12.17 -4.58 -4.67
CA PHE A 491 12.16 -4.82 -6.12
C PHE A 491 10.76 -5.13 -6.65
N ASP A 492 9.88 -5.59 -5.75
CA ASP A 492 8.52 -6.04 -6.04
C ASP A 492 7.49 -4.92 -5.86
N SER A 493 6.39 -5.02 -6.59
CA SER A 493 5.20 -4.19 -6.47
C SER A 493 4.16 -4.69 -5.45
N ALA A 494 4.30 -5.91 -4.93
CA ALA A 494 3.47 -6.41 -3.84
C ALA A 494 3.57 -5.46 -2.62
N PRO A 495 2.46 -5.12 -1.94
CA PRO A 495 1.17 -5.82 -1.96
C PRO A 495 0.14 -5.31 -2.98
N ALA A 496 0.49 -4.31 -3.79
CA ALA A 496 -0.42 -3.83 -4.85
C ALA A 496 -0.60 -4.88 -5.95
N THR A 497 0.37 -5.76 -6.16
CA THR A 497 0.27 -6.91 -7.07
C THR A 497 0.27 -8.23 -6.30
N SER A 498 -0.14 -9.31 -6.97
CA SER A 498 0.04 -10.69 -6.49
C SER A 498 1.39 -11.26 -6.94
N ALA A 499 1.70 -12.50 -6.56
CA ALA A 499 2.79 -13.26 -7.20
C ALA A 499 2.55 -13.33 -8.71
N PHE A 500 3.54 -12.91 -9.50
CA PHE A 500 3.39 -12.81 -10.95
C PHE A 500 3.26 -14.21 -11.57
N GLY A 501 2.28 -14.36 -12.47
CA GLY A 501 1.98 -15.65 -13.11
C GLY A 501 1.49 -16.74 -12.14
N ASN A 502 1.02 -16.37 -10.95
CA ASN A 502 0.35 -17.29 -10.04
C ASN A 502 -0.89 -17.90 -10.73
N ALA A 503 -1.16 -19.17 -10.42
CA ALA A 503 -2.26 -19.87 -11.05
C ALA A 503 -2.81 -20.95 -10.13
N LEU A 504 -4.05 -20.73 -9.70
CA LEU A 504 -4.93 -21.70 -9.07
C LEU A 504 -5.99 -22.13 -10.07
N ARG A 505 -6.24 -23.43 -10.14
CA ARG A 505 -7.33 -24.05 -10.90
C ARG A 505 -8.30 -24.77 -9.98
N ASN A 506 -9.46 -25.16 -10.53
CA ASN A 506 -10.51 -25.84 -9.78
C ASN A 506 -10.90 -25.07 -8.50
N VAL A 507 -10.90 -23.73 -8.57
CA VAL A 507 -11.14 -22.87 -7.40
C VAL A 507 -12.61 -22.93 -7.04
N GLN A 508 -12.91 -23.21 -5.78
CA GLN A 508 -14.26 -23.24 -5.24
C GLN A 508 -14.29 -22.60 -3.84
N PHE A 509 -15.38 -21.90 -3.58
CA PHE A 509 -15.72 -21.36 -2.27
C PHE A 509 -17.00 -22.01 -1.77
N THR A 510 -17.05 -22.36 -0.50
CA THR A 510 -18.26 -22.88 0.14
C THR A 510 -18.60 -22.02 1.34
N LEU A 511 -19.87 -21.62 1.44
CA LEU A 511 -20.41 -20.90 2.59
C LEU A 511 -21.42 -21.81 3.31
N GLY A 512 -21.13 -22.13 4.57
CA GLY A 512 -21.77 -23.24 5.26
C GLY A 512 -21.53 -24.54 4.51
N ASN A 513 -22.62 -25.15 4.02
CA ASN A 513 -22.60 -26.39 3.23
C ASN A 513 -23.02 -26.16 1.76
N LYS A 514 -23.02 -24.91 1.28
CA LYS A 514 -23.43 -24.53 -0.07
C LYS A 514 -22.24 -24.03 -0.87
N ASN A 515 -22.06 -24.54 -2.09
CA ASN A 515 -21.04 -24.06 -3.02
C ASN A 515 -21.46 -22.70 -3.60
N VAL A 516 -20.55 -21.73 -3.59
CA VAL A 516 -20.77 -20.38 -4.14
C VAL A 516 -20.82 -20.44 -5.67
N PHE A 517 -19.89 -21.17 -6.28
CA PHE A 517 -19.93 -21.43 -7.72
C PHE A 517 -20.65 -22.74 -8.02
N THR A 518 -21.51 -22.74 -9.03
CA THR A 518 -22.21 -23.97 -9.48
C THR A 518 -21.23 -25.05 -9.94
N ARG A 519 -20.13 -24.65 -10.58
CA ARG A 519 -18.97 -25.49 -10.87
C ARG A 519 -17.70 -24.78 -10.41
N PRO A 520 -16.66 -25.52 -9.97
CA PRO A 520 -15.36 -24.93 -9.73
C PRO A 520 -14.86 -24.15 -10.93
N GLN A 521 -14.12 -23.07 -10.67
CA GLN A 521 -13.61 -22.16 -11.69
C GLN A 521 -12.20 -22.57 -12.11
N ASP A 522 -11.99 -22.71 -13.41
CA ASP A 522 -10.72 -23.16 -14.00
C ASP A 522 -9.99 -22.05 -14.75
N PHE A 523 -10.74 -21.11 -15.33
CA PHE A 523 -10.22 -20.18 -16.31
C PHE A 523 -10.31 -18.74 -15.81
N ASP A 524 -9.24 -17.97 -16.06
CA ASP A 524 -9.16 -16.58 -15.64
C ASP A 524 -10.25 -15.71 -16.26
N TYR A 525 -10.63 -15.94 -17.52
CA TYR A 525 -11.67 -15.16 -18.18
C TYR A 525 -13.04 -15.34 -17.50
N GLU A 526 -13.31 -16.53 -16.95
CA GLU A 526 -14.55 -16.80 -16.22
C GLU A 526 -14.55 -16.07 -14.88
N LEU A 527 -13.45 -16.16 -14.13
CA LEU A 527 -13.29 -15.42 -12.87
C LEU A 527 -13.33 -13.91 -13.08
N PHE A 528 -12.71 -13.41 -14.16
CA PHE A 528 -12.68 -11.99 -14.46
C PHE A 528 -14.07 -11.46 -14.83
N SER A 529 -14.70 -12.04 -15.85
CA SER A 529 -15.97 -11.53 -16.39
C SER A 529 -17.16 -11.84 -15.49
N ASN A 530 -17.13 -12.95 -14.72
CA ASN A 530 -18.26 -13.30 -13.86
C ASN A 530 -18.20 -12.65 -12.48
N GLU A 531 -17.00 -12.43 -11.94
CA GLU A 531 -16.80 -11.97 -10.57
C GLU A 531 -15.97 -10.68 -10.48
N MET A 532 -14.69 -10.70 -10.88
CA MET A 532 -13.74 -9.58 -10.63
C MET A 532 -14.22 -8.25 -11.20
N SER A 533 -14.64 -8.22 -12.46
CA SER A 533 -15.09 -7.01 -13.18
C SER A 533 -16.33 -6.37 -12.55
N LYS A 534 -17.16 -7.15 -11.85
CA LYS A 534 -18.43 -6.68 -11.28
C LYS A 534 -18.28 -6.10 -9.87
N ILE A 535 -17.25 -6.52 -9.14
CA ILE A 535 -17.06 -6.14 -7.74
C ILE A 535 -16.68 -4.65 -7.67
N ASN A 536 -17.45 -3.89 -6.89
CA ASN A 536 -17.33 -2.43 -6.76
C ASN A 536 -17.52 -1.64 -8.07
N ALA A 537 -18.02 -2.29 -9.14
CA ALA A 537 -18.38 -1.61 -10.37
C ALA A 537 -19.73 -0.89 -10.21
N LEU A 538 -19.80 0.41 -10.59
CA LEU A 538 -21.00 1.25 -10.40
C LEU A 538 -22.28 0.64 -11.00
N ASN A 539 -22.16 -0.14 -12.06
CA ASN A 539 -23.26 -0.78 -12.78
C ASN A 539 -23.08 -2.30 -12.94
N GLY A 540 -22.18 -2.91 -12.16
CA GLY A 540 -21.83 -4.32 -12.31
C GLY A 540 -21.19 -4.64 -13.67
N ASP A 541 -20.49 -3.68 -14.28
CA ASP A 541 -19.85 -3.75 -15.60
C ASP A 541 -20.82 -4.03 -16.77
N ASN A 542 -22.11 -3.67 -16.60
CA ASN A 542 -23.14 -3.92 -17.61
C ASN A 542 -23.22 -2.83 -18.70
N SER A 543 -22.65 -1.65 -18.48
CA SER A 543 -22.67 -0.55 -19.46
C SER A 543 -21.30 0.09 -19.63
N PRO A 544 -20.83 0.28 -20.88
CA PRO A 544 -19.52 0.86 -21.18
C PRO A 544 -19.43 2.36 -20.87
N ALA A 545 -20.56 3.04 -20.63
CA ALA A 545 -20.58 4.49 -20.45
C ALA A 545 -20.07 4.94 -19.07
N LEU A 546 -20.18 4.07 -18.04
CA LEU A 546 -19.84 4.39 -16.66
C LEU A 546 -19.14 3.18 -16.02
N VAL A 547 -17.89 2.94 -16.44
CA VAL A 547 -17.05 1.84 -15.92
C VAL A 547 -16.11 2.39 -14.83
N THR A 548 -16.00 1.66 -13.72
CA THR A 548 -15.02 1.87 -12.66
C THR A 548 -14.12 0.64 -12.54
N GLY A 549 -12.91 0.83 -12.02
CA GLY A 549 -11.88 -0.19 -12.00
C GLY A 549 -10.76 0.12 -12.98
N LEU A 550 -9.54 -0.26 -12.61
CA LEU A 550 -8.31 0.02 -13.34
C LEU A 550 -7.60 -1.24 -13.84
N ILE A 551 -8.12 -2.43 -13.50
CA ILE A 551 -7.55 -3.73 -13.88
C ILE A 551 -8.26 -4.23 -15.13
N ASP A 552 -7.53 -4.37 -16.23
CA ASP A 552 -7.99 -5.08 -17.41
C ASP A 552 -7.78 -6.60 -17.29
N SER A 553 -8.43 -7.37 -18.16
CA SER A 553 -8.39 -8.84 -18.13
C SER A 553 -6.98 -9.42 -18.28
N LEU A 554 -6.08 -8.74 -19.00
CA LEU A 554 -4.71 -9.22 -19.21
C LEU A 554 -3.86 -8.95 -17.97
N SER A 555 -3.94 -7.73 -17.43
CA SER A 555 -3.30 -7.36 -16.17
C SER A 555 -3.75 -8.27 -15.01
N TYR A 556 -5.03 -8.62 -14.99
CA TYR A 556 -5.62 -9.59 -14.06
C TYR A 556 -4.95 -10.97 -14.15
N SER A 557 -4.84 -11.54 -15.36
CA SER A 557 -4.27 -12.88 -15.54
C SER A 557 -2.80 -13.00 -15.11
N PHE A 558 -2.02 -11.92 -15.21
CA PHE A 558 -0.56 -11.98 -15.05
C PHE A 558 0.00 -11.35 -13.78
N SER A 559 -0.59 -10.29 -13.23
CA SER A 559 0.05 -9.51 -12.15
C SER A 559 -0.90 -9.00 -11.06
N HIS A 560 -2.17 -8.79 -11.37
CA HIS A 560 -3.19 -8.30 -10.44
C HIS A 560 -4.24 -9.37 -10.19
N LYS A 561 -3.78 -10.60 -9.90
CA LYS A 561 -4.65 -11.77 -9.86
C LYS A 561 -5.29 -11.93 -8.49
N TYR A 562 -6.56 -11.55 -8.43
CA TYR A 562 -7.43 -11.72 -7.26
C TYR A 562 -8.48 -12.80 -7.54
N TYR A 563 -8.54 -13.82 -6.69
CA TYR A 563 -9.60 -14.81 -6.75
C TYR A 563 -10.77 -14.32 -5.91
N VAL A 564 -11.80 -13.80 -6.57
CA VAL A 564 -12.95 -13.17 -5.92
C VAL A 564 -14.20 -14.03 -6.08
N ALA A 565 -15.01 -14.08 -5.03
CA ALA A 565 -16.35 -14.66 -5.10
C ALA A 565 -17.35 -13.83 -4.30
N ASP A 566 -18.50 -13.56 -4.92
CA ASP A 566 -19.64 -12.93 -4.27
C ASP A 566 -20.37 -13.91 -3.34
N LEU A 567 -20.17 -13.73 -2.03
CA LEU A 567 -20.80 -14.54 -0.98
C LEU A 567 -22.22 -14.09 -0.64
N SER A 568 -22.62 -12.87 -1.04
CA SER A 568 -23.92 -12.29 -0.71
C SER A 568 -25.09 -13.08 -1.31
N ARG A 569 -24.82 -13.87 -2.36
CA ARG A 569 -25.78 -14.80 -2.99
C ARG A 569 -26.25 -15.92 -2.06
N LEU A 570 -25.44 -16.26 -1.05
CA LEU A 570 -25.70 -17.36 -0.12
C LEU A 570 -25.72 -16.92 1.35
N SER A 571 -25.28 -15.70 1.63
CA SER A 571 -25.18 -15.20 3.01
C SER A 571 -26.55 -15.02 3.63
N GLU A 572 -26.72 -15.56 4.83
CA GLU A 572 -27.94 -15.42 5.62
C GLU A 572 -27.76 -14.32 6.66
N LYS A 573 -28.75 -13.42 6.76
CA LYS A 573 -28.68 -12.25 7.63
C LYS A 573 -28.53 -12.68 9.10
N ASP A 574 -27.50 -12.14 9.75
CA ASP A 574 -27.15 -12.32 11.17
C ASP A 574 -26.80 -13.75 11.60
N VAL A 575 -26.62 -14.68 10.65
CA VAL A 575 -26.24 -16.07 10.89
C VAL A 575 -24.73 -16.26 10.65
N PRO A 576 -23.95 -16.76 11.64
CA PRO A 576 -22.55 -17.09 11.39
C PRO A 576 -22.44 -18.28 10.46
N GLN A 577 -21.68 -18.15 9.39
CA GLN A 577 -21.47 -19.23 8.41
C GLN A 577 -19.97 -19.52 8.28
N SER A 578 -19.62 -20.80 8.22
CA SER A 578 -18.25 -21.26 7.95
C SER A 578 -17.90 -21.03 6.48
N ILE A 579 -16.64 -20.71 6.22
CA ILE A 579 -16.15 -20.55 4.85
C ILE A 579 -15.03 -21.55 4.62
N THR A 580 -15.13 -22.30 3.52
CA THR A 580 -14.07 -23.20 3.06
C THR A 580 -13.68 -22.83 1.65
N ILE A 581 -12.39 -22.88 1.39
CA ILE A 581 -11.75 -22.56 0.11
C ILE A 581 -11.07 -23.83 -0.37
N SER A 582 -11.24 -24.17 -1.65
CA SER A 582 -10.48 -25.25 -2.28
C SER A 582 -9.99 -24.87 -3.65
N GLY A 583 -8.94 -25.56 -4.10
CA GLY A 583 -8.34 -25.38 -5.40
C GLY A 583 -7.09 -26.22 -5.59
N THR A 584 -6.41 -26.02 -6.70
CA THR A 584 -5.14 -26.69 -7.04
C THR A 584 -4.15 -25.65 -7.50
N ASN A 585 -2.98 -25.57 -6.86
CA ASN A 585 -1.89 -24.72 -7.33
C ASN A 585 -1.26 -25.38 -8.56
N ILE A 586 -1.37 -24.75 -9.73
CA ILE A 586 -0.74 -25.23 -10.97
C ILE A 586 0.52 -24.44 -11.33
N SER A 587 0.87 -23.43 -10.53
CA SER A 587 2.14 -22.71 -10.70
C SER A 587 3.32 -23.59 -10.27
N ALA A 588 4.48 -23.37 -10.89
CA ALA A 588 5.69 -24.15 -10.62
C ALA A 588 6.29 -23.88 -9.23
N ARG A 589 5.84 -22.82 -8.56
CA ARG A 589 6.33 -22.41 -7.24
C ARG A 589 5.26 -22.62 -6.18
N PRO A 590 5.66 -22.95 -4.94
CA PRO A 590 4.70 -22.95 -3.85
C PRO A 590 4.18 -21.53 -3.57
N LEU A 591 2.94 -21.46 -3.12
CA LEU A 591 2.24 -20.20 -2.86
C LEU A 591 1.81 -20.11 -1.40
N ASP A 592 1.91 -18.90 -0.86
CA ASP A 592 1.25 -18.50 0.38
C ASP A 592 0.02 -17.66 0.01
N LEU A 593 -1.11 -17.86 0.70
CA LEU A 593 -2.35 -17.12 0.40
C LEU A 593 -2.68 -16.15 1.52
N ILE A 594 -3.29 -15.03 1.18
CA ILE A 594 -3.98 -14.16 2.13
C ILE A 594 -5.44 -14.11 1.71
N CYS A 595 -6.31 -14.53 2.62
CA CYS A 595 -7.75 -14.50 2.45
C CYS A 595 -8.32 -13.28 3.16
N HIS A 596 -9.05 -12.45 2.43
CA HIS A 596 -9.82 -11.33 2.95
C HIS A 596 -11.30 -11.68 2.81
N VAL A 597 -12.00 -11.83 3.93
CA VAL A 597 -13.46 -11.96 3.96
C VAL A 597 -14.06 -10.62 4.32
N ILE A 598 -14.87 -10.10 3.40
CA ILE A 598 -15.55 -8.82 3.57
C ILE A 598 -16.97 -9.09 4.07
N TYR A 599 -17.33 -8.42 5.15
CA TYR A 599 -18.63 -8.56 5.81
C TYR A 599 -19.22 -7.18 6.15
N GLU A 600 -20.54 -7.11 6.24
CA GLU A 600 -21.26 -5.89 6.58
C GLU A 600 -21.48 -5.79 8.08
N ARG A 601 -21.21 -4.60 8.61
CA ARG A 601 -21.46 -4.22 10.01
C ARG A 601 -22.44 -3.06 10.04
N GLU A 602 -23.20 -2.99 11.13
CA GLU A 602 -24.21 -1.96 11.34
C GLU A 602 -23.97 -1.25 12.67
N LEU A 603 -24.01 0.08 12.65
CA LEU A 603 -24.00 0.92 13.85
C LEU A 603 -25.12 1.95 13.77
N GLU A 604 -25.69 2.31 14.91
CA GLU A 604 -26.61 3.44 15.04
C GLU A 604 -25.87 4.59 15.71
N ILE A 605 -25.87 5.76 15.05
CA ILE A 605 -25.27 6.97 15.59
C ILE A 605 -26.30 8.08 15.70
N ASN A 606 -26.30 8.76 16.85
CA ASN A 606 -27.04 10.00 17.02
C ASN A 606 -26.22 11.15 16.41
N MET A 607 -26.73 11.79 15.37
CA MET A 607 -26.03 12.86 14.64
C MET A 607 -25.83 14.14 15.47
N LEU A 608 -26.67 14.36 16.50
CA LEU A 608 -26.55 15.51 17.40
C LEU A 608 -25.56 15.24 18.53
N THR A 609 -25.73 14.15 19.27
CA THR A 609 -24.89 13.83 20.43
C THR A 609 -23.61 13.08 20.06
N GLY A 610 -23.53 12.56 18.83
CA GLY A 610 -22.44 11.71 18.38
C GLY A 610 -22.46 10.31 18.97
N GLU A 611 -23.39 9.99 19.87
CA GLU A 611 -23.44 8.74 20.63
C GLU A 611 -23.74 7.51 19.76
N VAL A 612 -23.03 6.41 20.02
CA VAL A 612 -23.25 5.12 19.36
C VAL A 612 -24.21 4.29 20.21
N GLY A 613 -25.45 4.14 19.74
CA GLY A 613 -26.50 3.36 20.39
C GLY A 613 -26.27 1.86 20.21
N TYR A 614 -26.82 1.31 19.14
CA TYR A 614 -26.62 -0.08 18.74
C TYR A 614 -25.32 -0.26 17.93
N PHE A 615 -24.62 -1.37 18.14
CA PHE A 615 -23.49 -1.80 17.32
C PHE A 615 -23.57 -3.32 17.15
N SER A 616 -23.67 -3.77 15.89
CA SER A 616 -23.53 -5.18 15.55
C SER A 616 -22.05 -5.46 15.25
N PRO A 617 -21.35 -6.19 16.14
CA PRO A 617 -19.93 -6.44 16.00
C PRO A 617 -19.59 -7.30 14.78
#